data_AF-A0A973F978-F1
#
_entry.id   AF-A0A973F978-F1
#
_cell.length_a   1.000
_cell.length_b   1.000
_cell.length_c   1.000
_cell.angle_alpha   90.00
_cell.angle_beta   90.00
_cell.angle_gamma   90.00
#
_symmetry.space_group_name_H-M   'P 1'
#
loop_
_entity.id
_entity.type
_entity.pdbx_description
1 polymer ?
#
loop_
_entity_poly.entity_id
_entity_poly.type
_entity_poly.pdbx_seq_one_letter_code
_entity_poly.pdbx_strand_id
1 'polypeptide(L)'
;MSWMEKLYETYRNCVGNEPPGSDRLMPISHTIQQAHIEITIDSVGHFRNAKIVQKEETVLPSTEKSATARTSGIAPHPLCDKVQYCAADYAPTYGGEKPSFFNQYEKQLAEWCKSDFSHPKAKAVLAYIRNGSVVDDLVKEKLLHLDKNGKLLTKWTDVSKSPEIFRMLTPNPKDGKKDQGNAFIRWNVIETGNPCSAVWEDLSLQEAWILYDANAGEKKDLCMVTGEMSVLAINHPKRIRHSGDGAKLISSNDGSGFTFRGRFTDDTGQQACSISKDVTQKAHNALQWLIKRQAYHNDDQVIVSWAIGGHQIPDLFCNSYSLFSGSNETYSASKEGDTVGDVGQSFALRLRKAIAGYRAKIDDTENIVVMGLDSATPGRMAITFFRELRGSEFLARLQSWHDQYAWPQIFSKEIHFVGAPSPNDIAEAAYGSRLDKKLRKSTVERLLPCIVDAQRIP
;
A
#
# COMPACT_ATOMS: atom_id res chain seq x y z
N MET A 1 6.45 -14.66 -15.69
CA MET A 1 6.21 -14.30 -14.28
C MET A 1 4.71 -14.05 -14.09
N SER A 2 3.91 -15.12 -14.06
CA SER A 2 2.44 -15.03 -14.17
C SER A 2 1.82 -14.12 -13.11
N TRP A 3 2.24 -14.25 -11.85
CA TRP A 3 1.73 -13.44 -10.75
C TRP A 3 1.90 -11.92 -10.96
N MET A 4 3.04 -11.49 -11.53
CA MET A 4 3.33 -10.07 -11.76
C MET A 4 2.49 -9.54 -12.92
N GLU A 5 2.35 -10.34 -13.96
CA GLU A 5 1.48 -10.05 -15.10
C GLU A 5 0.02 -9.89 -14.63
N LYS A 6 -0.48 -10.80 -13.77
CA LYS A 6 -1.86 -10.72 -13.28
C LYS A 6 -2.11 -9.48 -12.42
N LEU A 7 -1.17 -9.12 -11.56
CA LEU A 7 -1.25 -7.87 -10.80
C LEU A 7 -1.17 -6.63 -11.70
N TYR A 8 -0.35 -6.68 -12.75
CA TYR A 8 -0.26 -5.63 -13.75
C TYR A 8 -1.57 -5.44 -14.52
N GLU A 9 -2.17 -6.53 -15.01
CA GLU A 9 -3.49 -6.53 -15.64
C GLU A 9 -4.57 -6.00 -14.68
N THR A 10 -4.54 -6.45 -13.42
CA THR A 10 -5.50 -6.01 -12.39
C THR A 10 -5.43 -4.50 -12.17
N TYR A 11 -4.22 -3.94 -12.05
CA TYR A 11 -4.06 -2.49 -11.93
C TYR A 11 -4.73 -1.77 -13.10
N ARG A 12 -4.45 -2.20 -14.34
CA ARG A 12 -4.96 -1.56 -15.55
C ARG A 12 -6.49 -1.63 -15.66
N ASN A 13 -7.09 -2.73 -15.22
CA ASN A 13 -8.54 -2.92 -15.27
C ASN A 13 -9.26 -2.13 -14.16
N CYS A 14 -8.62 -1.95 -13.00
CA CYS A 14 -9.26 -1.38 -11.82
C CYS A 14 -8.99 0.11 -11.61
N VAL A 15 -7.88 0.66 -12.11
CA VAL A 15 -7.53 2.07 -11.89
C VAL A 15 -8.60 3.00 -12.47
N GLY A 16 -9.14 3.88 -11.63
CA GLY A 16 -10.26 4.77 -11.99
C GLY A 16 -11.64 4.09 -12.03
N ASN A 17 -11.71 2.77 -11.83
CA ASN A 17 -12.93 1.97 -11.74
C ASN A 17 -12.93 1.15 -10.44
N GLU A 18 -12.34 1.68 -9.38
CA GLU A 18 -12.28 1.00 -8.09
C GLU A 18 -13.70 0.79 -7.52
N PRO A 19 -13.99 -0.36 -6.88
CA PRO A 19 -15.32 -0.61 -6.32
C PRO A 19 -15.76 0.48 -5.33
N PRO A 20 -17.06 0.82 -5.28
CA PRO A 20 -17.58 1.79 -4.33
C PRO A 20 -17.18 1.48 -2.88
N GLY A 21 -16.69 2.49 -2.16
CA GLY A 21 -16.25 2.34 -0.77
C GLY A 21 -14.85 1.76 -0.59
N SER A 22 -14.16 1.38 -1.68
CA SER A 22 -12.74 1.03 -1.61
C SER A 22 -11.84 2.25 -1.77
N ASP A 23 -10.64 2.18 -1.19
CA ASP A 23 -9.61 3.19 -1.44
C ASP A 23 -9.21 3.22 -2.92
N ARG A 24 -8.76 4.38 -3.40
CA ARG A 24 -8.26 4.50 -4.78
C ARG A 24 -6.94 3.75 -4.94
N LEU A 25 -6.71 3.21 -6.13
CA LEU A 25 -5.41 2.65 -6.47
C LEU A 25 -4.36 3.76 -6.47
N MET A 26 -3.20 3.47 -5.88
CA MET A 26 -2.09 4.42 -5.88
C MET A 26 -1.63 4.72 -7.31
N PRO A 27 -1.47 6.00 -7.69
CA PRO A 27 -0.87 6.35 -8.97
C PRO A 27 0.57 5.84 -9.03
N ILE A 28 1.03 5.49 -10.22
CA ILE A 28 2.46 5.21 -10.44
C ILE A 28 3.28 6.48 -10.22
N SER A 29 4.56 6.33 -9.96
CA SER A 29 5.49 7.43 -9.69
C SER A 29 5.11 8.27 -8.47
N HIS A 30 4.34 7.69 -7.55
CA HIS A 30 3.91 8.33 -6.30
C HIS A 30 4.15 7.42 -5.10
N THR A 31 4.22 8.03 -3.92
CA THR A 31 4.33 7.34 -2.64
C THR A 31 3.50 8.05 -1.58
N ILE A 32 3.29 7.39 -0.43
CA ILE A 32 2.60 7.97 0.72
C ILE A 32 3.61 8.35 1.79
N GLN A 33 3.50 9.56 2.32
CA GLN A 33 4.18 9.99 3.54
C GLN A 33 3.19 10.64 4.51
N GLN A 34 3.59 10.67 5.78
CA GLN A 34 2.84 11.36 6.83
C GLN A 34 3.29 12.82 6.89
N ALA A 35 2.40 13.75 6.53
CA ALA A 35 2.68 15.17 6.62
C ALA A 35 2.59 15.67 8.07
N HIS A 36 3.39 16.69 8.40
CA HIS A 36 3.41 17.32 9.72
C HIS A 36 3.02 18.80 9.63
N ILE A 37 3.35 19.45 8.51
CA ILE A 37 3.09 20.87 8.28
C ILE A 37 2.40 21.02 6.92
N GLU A 38 1.34 21.79 6.88
CA GLU A 38 0.70 22.22 5.64
C GLU A 38 0.96 23.71 5.45
N ILE A 39 1.54 24.07 4.30
CA ILE A 39 1.81 25.46 3.91
C ILE A 39 0.87 25.83 2.77
N THR A 40 0.14 26.93 2.95
CA THR A 40 -0.74 27.50 1.93
C THR A 40 -0.06 28.66 1.24
N ILE A 41 0.03 28.58 -0.08
CA ILE A 41 0.53 29.64 -0.98
C ILE A 41 -0.51 29.98 -2.04
N ASP A 42 -0.40 31.15 -2.65
CA ASP A 42 -1.16 31.48 -3.86
C ASP A 42 -0.49 30.93 -5.14
N SER A 43 -1.15 31.13 -6.29
CA SER A 43 -0.70 30.67 -7.60
C SER A 43 0.61 31.28 -8.10
N VAL A 44 1.14 32.32 -7.44
CA VAL A 44 2.44 32.94 -7.77
C VAL A 44 3.53 32.68 -6.73
N GLY A 45 3.20 31.93 -5.67
CA GLY A 45 4.16 31.54 -4.64
C GLY A 45 4.27 32.51 -3.46
N HIS A 46 3.27 33.34 -3.20
CA HIS A 46 3.23 34.11 -1.95
C HIS A 46 2.64 33.30 -0.81
N PHE A 47 3.30 33.35 0.35
CA PHE A 47 2.81 32.76 1.58
C PHE A 47 1.45 33.34 2.00
N ARG A 48 0.55 32.47 2.45
CA ARG A 48 -0.77 32.85 2.99
C ARG A 48 -0.94 32.46 4.45
N ASN A 49 -0.66 31.21 4.78
CA ASN A 49 -0.65 30.69 6.15
C ASN A 49 0.04 29.32 6.19
N ALA A 50 0.21 28.80 7.40
CA ALA A 50 0.59 27.41 7.62
C ALA A 50 -0.08 26.85 8.88
N LYS A 51 -0.16 25.52 9.00
CA LYS A 51 -0.64 24.84 10.21
C LYS A 51 0.04 23.48 10.42
N ILE A 52 0.00 22.99 11.66
CA ILE A 52 0.34 21.60 11.96
C ILE A 52 -0.81 20.69 11.52
N VAL A 53 -0.47 19.54 10.94
CA VAL A 53 -1.42 18.48 10.55
C VAL A 53 -1.07 17.19 11.27
N GLN A 54 -2.09 16.41 11.64
CA GLN A 54 -1.94 15.27 12.57
C GLN A 54 -1.52 13.98 11.87
N LYS A 55 -0.33 13.95 11.25
CA LYS A 55 0.15 12.79 10.48
C LYS A 55 -0.91 12.32 9.50
N GLU A 56 -1.26 13.20 8.58
CA GLU A 56 -2.20 12.88 7.52
C GLU A 56 -1.46 12.24 6.35
N GLU A 57 -2.02 11.15 5.84
CA GLU A 57 -1.50 10.45 4.67
C GLU A 57 -1.55 11.39 3.46
N THR A 58 -0.39 11.62 2.86
CA THR A 58 -0.23 12.51 1.72
C THR A 58 0.35 11.71 0.58
N VAL A 59 -0.39 11.63 -0.54
CA VAL A 59 0.10 11.08 -1.81
C VAL A 59 0.99 12.15 -2.45
N LEU A 60 2.25 11.81 -2.74
CA LEU A 60 3.19 12.75 -3.34
C LEU A 60 3.98 12.14 -4.50
N PRO A 61 4.33 12.96 -5.50
CA PRO A 61 5.29 12.62 -6.54
C PRO A 61 6.55 11.99 -5.97
N SER A 62 7.06 10.94 -6.60
CA SER A 62 8.27 10.26 -6.19
C SER A 62 9.05 9.72 -7.37
N THR A 63 10.37 9.71 -7.24
CA THR A 63 11.28 8.92 -8.07
C THR A 63 11.53 7.55 -7.43
N GLU A 64 11.97 6.55 -8.20
CA GLU A 64 12.35 5.23 -7.65
C GLU A 64 13.34 5.34 -6.50
N LYS A 65 14.31 6.27 -6.60
CA LYS A 65 15.29 6.55 -5.55
C LYS A 65 14.61 7.09 -4.30
N SER A 66 13.78 8.13 -4.41
CA SER A 66 13.09 8.73 -3.25
C SER A 66 12.09 7.79 -2.58
N ALA A 67 11.39 6.94 -3.35
CA ALA A 67 10.42 5.98 -2.82
C ALA A 67 11.07 4.82 -2.05
N THR A 68 12.30 4.44 -2.42
CA THR A 68 12.97 3.26 -1.87
C THR A 68 14.18 3.57 -0.99
N ALA A 69 14.66 4.82 -0.99
CA ALA A 69 15.82 5.27 -0.23
C ALA A 69 15.77 4.82 1.23
N ARG A 70 16.92 4.38 1.73
CA ARG A 70 17.18 4.27 3.18
C ARG A 70 17.44 5.68 3.71
N THR A 71 17.29 5.86 5.02
CA THR A 71 17.46 7.13 5.75
C THR A 71 18.81 7.85 5.54
N SER A 72 19.78 7.25 4.85
CA SER A 72 21.10 7.81 4.53
C SER A 72 21.28 8.26 3.07
N GLY A 73 20.35 7.98 2.16
CA GLY A 73 20.44 8.40 0.76
C GLY A 73 19.89 9.82 0.56
N ILE A 74 20.64 10.66 -0.17
CA ILE A 74 20.16 11.99 -0.61
C ILE A 74 19.26 11.76 -1.83
N ALA A 75 17.95 11.72 -1.60
CA ALA A 75 16.95 11.48 -2.64
C ALA A 75 15.69 12.28 -2.32
N PRO A 76 15.63 13.56 -2.75
CA PRO A 76 14.48 14.40 -2.47
C PRO A 76 13.22 13.83 -3.14
N HIS A 77 12.10 14.03 -2.45
CA HIS A 77 10.79 13.91 -3.04
C HIS A 77 10.49 15.16 -3.88
N PRO A 78 10.03 15.02 -5.13
CA PRO A 78 9.92 16.12 -6.10
C PRO A 78 9.12 17.36 -5.71
N LEU A 79 8.17 17.25 -4.77
CA LEU A 79 7.26 18.35 -4.45
C LEU A 79 7.02 18.52 -2.94
N CYS A 80 6.70 17.45 -2.21
CA CYS A 80 6.48 17.50 -0.77
C CYS A 80 7.64 16.79 -0.08
N ASP A 81 8.38 17.48 0.80
CA ASP A 81 9.50 16.88 1.54
C ASP A 81 9.68 17.55 2.90
N LYS A 82 10.72 17.17 3.64
CA LYS A 82 11.04 17.70 4.96
C LYS A 82 11.55 19.13 4.87
N VAL A 83 11.43 19.87 5.97
CA VAL A 83 11.96 21.25 6.12
C VAL A 83 13.40 21.37 5.60
N GLN A 84 14.29 20.45 5.96
CA GLN A 84 15.71 20.46 5.52
C GLN A 84 15.92 20.34 3.99
N TYR A 85 14.90 19.91 3.24
CA TYR A 85 14.89 19.84 1.78
C TYR A 85 14.16 21.04 1.17
N CYS A 86 13.03 21.46 1.74
CA CYS A 86 12.21 22.52 1.14
C CYS A 86 12.70 23.95 1.43
N ALA A 87 13.46 24.15 2.51
CA ALA A 87 13.79 25.48 3.01
C ALA A 87 15.22 25.92 2.67
N ALA A 88 15.37 26.97 1.86
CA ALA A 88 16.68 27.55 1.56
C ALA A 88 17.33 28.18 2.80
N ASP A 89 16.54 28.82 3.65
CA ASP A 89 16.96 29.44 4.91
C ASP A 89 17.28 28.44 6.03
N TYR A 90 16.97 27.15 5.84
CA TYR A 90 17.40 26.11 6.79
C TYR A 90 18.92 26.09 6.95
N ALA A 91 19.70 26.36 5.90
CA ALA A 91 21.15 26.56 6.05
C ALA A 91 21.60 27.78 5.23
N PRO A 92 22.42 28.68 5.79
CA PRO A 92 23.16 28.55 7.06
C PRO A 92 22.41 29.06 8.30
N THR A 93 21.23 29.67 8.16
CA THR A 93 20.58 30.48 9.21
C THR A 93 20.04 29.64 10.37
N TYR A 94 19.07 28.75 10.14
CA TYR A 94 18.34 28.11 11.25
C TYR A 94 18.88 26.73 11.66
N GLY A 95 19.44 25.95 10.74
CA GLY A 95 20.06 24.65 10.99
C GLY A 95 19.17 23.60 11.66
N GLY A 96 19.80 22.50 12.07
CA GLY A 96 19.21 21.34 12.74
C GLY A 96 20.26 20.23 12.86
N GLU A 97 19.89 18.98 13.19
CA GLU A 97 20.88 17.89 13.29
C GLU A 97 21.30 17.37 11.91
N LYS A 98 20.46 17.59 10.91
CA LYS A 98 20.68 17.13 9.54
C LYS A 98 21.21 18.27 8.66
N PRO A 99 22.07 17.96 7.69
CA PRO A 99 22.50 18.95 6.71
C PRO A 99 21.33 19.38 5.81
N SER A 100 21.46 20.55 5.20
CA SER A 100 20.53 20.99 4.16
C SER A 100 20.73 20.17 2.89
N PHE A 101 19.62 19.82 2.26
CA PHE A 101 19.57 19.18 0.95
C PHE A 101 18.76 19.99 -0.07
N PHE A 102 18.59 21.29 0.23
CA PHE A 102 17.79 22.22 -0.57
C PHE A 102 18.20 22.25 -2.03
N ASN A 103 19.51 22.35 -2.31
CA ASN A 103 20.00 22.45 -3.68
C ASN A 103 19.63 21.23 -4.55
N GLN A 104 19.58 20.02 -3.99
CA GLN A 104 19.16 18.84 -4.76
C GLN A 104 17.65 18.84 -5.01
N TYR A 105 16.86 19.22 -4.00
CA TYR A 105 15.40 19.32 -4.09
C TYR A 105 14.98 20.41 -5.09
N GLU A 106 15.53 21.61 -4.95
CA GLU A 106 15.24 22.76 -5.82
C GLU A 106 15.60 22.45 -7.27
N LYS A 107 16.78 21.86 -7.52
CA LYS A 107 17.21 21.49 -8.88
C LYS A 107 16.22 20.51 -9.51
N GLN A 108 15.80 19.47 -8.79
CA GLN A 108 14.85 18.49 -9.28
C GLN A 108 13.50 19.12 -9.63
N LEU A 109 12.97 19.97 -8.73
CA LEU A 109 11.69 20.66 -8.96
C LEU A 109 11.81 21.67 -10.12
N ALA A 110 12.95 22.34 -10.26
CA ALA A 110 13.22 23.26 -11.36
C ALA A 110 13.30 22.56 -12.72
N GLU A 111 13.93 21.39 -12.80
CA GLU A 111 13.98 20.57 -14.01
C GLU A 111 12.57 20.12 -14.44
N TRP A 112 11.75 19.66 -13.49
CA TRP A 112 10.35 19.34 -13.77
C TRP A 112 9.56 20.57 -14.25
N CYS A 113 9.69 21.71 -13.57
CA CYS A 113 9.00 22.96 -13.93
C CYS A 113 9.43 23.53 -15.29
N LYS A 114 10.62 23.19 -15.78
CA LYS A 114 11.14 23.60 -17.09
C LYS A 114 10.70 22.67 -18.23
N SER A 115 10.27 21.45 -17.91
CA SER A 115 9.84 20.47 -18.90
C SER A 115 8.47 20.78 -19.52
N ASP A 116 8.14 20.09 -20.61
CA ASP A 116 6.82 20.14 -21.24
C ASP A 116 5.70 19.58 -20.34
N PHE A 117 6.07 18.86 -19.29
CA PHE A 117 5.16 18.25 -18.32
C PHE A 117 5.06 19.07 -17.01
N SER A 118 5.38 20.37 -17.06
CA SER A 118 5.29 21.26 -15.91
C SER A 118 3.85 21.49 -15.44
N HIS A 119 3.66 21.83 -14.16
CA HIS A 119 2.35 22.13 -13.59
C HIS A 119 2.33 23.51 -12.90
N PRO A 120 1.26 24.33 -13.00
CA PRO A 120 1.17 25.65 -12.36
C PRO A 120 1.46 25.62 -10.86
N LYS A 121 0.89 24.65 -10.13
CA LYS A 121 1.15 24.50 -8.69
C LYS A 121 2.59 24.15 -8.35
N ALA A 122 3.26 23.34 -9.17
CA ALA A 122 4.68 23.03 -8.98
C ALA A 122 5.54 24.29 -9.17
N LYS A 123 5.20 25.14 -10.15
CA LYS A 123 5.84 26.43 -10.37
C LYS A 123 5.62 27.41 -9.21
N ALA A 124 4.42 27.45 -8.64
CA ALA A 124 4.12 28.26 -7.46
C ALA A 124 4.96 27.83 -6.25
N VAL A 125 5.07 26.52 -6.01
CA VAL A 125 5.95 25.97 -4.96
C VAL A 125 7.41 26.33 -5.22
N LEU A 126 7.90 26.16 -6.46
CA LEU A 126 9.26 26.53 -6.84
C LEU A 126 9.56 28.02 -6.60
N ALA A 127 8.60 28.90 -6.93
CA ALA A 127 8.72 30.33 -6.69
C ALA A 127 8.80 30.63 -5.19
N TYR A 128 7.92 30.03 -4.38
CA TYR A 128 7.91 30.23 -2.93
C TYR A 128 9.21 29.78 -2.27
N ILE A 129 9.68 28.56 -2.54
CA ILE A 129 10.89 28.04 -1.87
C ILE A 129 12.15 28.84 -2.25
N ARG A 130 12.19 29.44 -3.45
CA ARG A 130 13.30 30.29 -3.92
C ARG A 130 13.33 31.66 -3.25
N ASN A 131 12.23 32.12 -2.66
CA ASN A 131 12.24 33.33 -1.81
C ASN A 131 13.06 33.11 -0.54
N GLY A 132 13.23 31.85 -0.11
CA GLY A 132 14.10 31.49 0.99
C GLY A 132 13.60 31.97 2.36
N SER A 133 12.28 31.94 2.60
CA SER A 133 11.65 32.34 3.85
C SER A 133 10.90 31.22 4.56
N VAL A 134 11.08 29.95 4.13
CA VAL A 134 10.22 28.84 4.59
C VAL A 134 10.31 28.64 6.11
N VAL A 135 11.51 28.60 6.69
CA VAL A 135 11.63 28.45 8.16
C VAL A 135 11.21 29.73 8.86
N ASP A 136 11.58 30.91 8.33
CA ASP A 136 11.19 32.20 8.90
C ASP A 136 9.67 32.35 9.01
N ASP A 137 8.93 32.04 7.94
CA ASP A 137 7.47 32.09 7.90
C ASP A 137 6.85 31.09 8.89
N LEU A 138 7.40 29.88 9.00
CA LEU A 138 6.94 28.88 9.97
C LEU A 138 7.24 29.25 11.43
N VAL A 139 8.31 30.00 11.70
CA VAL A 139 8.62 30.56 13.03
C VAL A 139 7.67 31.72 13.36
N LYS A 140 7.37 32.59 12.40
CA LYS A 140 6.39 33.68 12.56
C LYS A 140 4.98 33.16 12.88
N GLU A 141 4.57 32.07 12.22
CA GLU A 141 3.33 31.35 12.52
C GLU A 141 3.39 30.52 13.82
N LYS A 142 4.53 30.54 14.54
CA LYS A 142 4.75 29.80 15.79
C LYS A 142 4.60 28.27 15.66
N LEU A 143 4.85 27.74 14.47
CA LEU A 143 4.82 26.30 14.18
C LEU A 143 6.18 25.65 14.40
N LEU A 144 7.25 26.39 14.12
CA LEU A 144 8.63 26.01 14.42
C LEU A 144 9.20 26.90 15.53
N HIS A 145 10.10 26.32 16.33
CA HIS A 145 10.65 26.99 17.52
C HIS A 145 12.18 27.01 17.51
N LEU A 146 12.73 28.17 17.84
CA LEU A 146 14.17 28.42 17.87
C LEU A 146 14.74 28.36 19.29
N ASP A 147 16.03 28.06 19.37
CA ASP A 147 16.83 28.17 20.58
C ASP A 147 17.36 29.61 20.77
N LYS A 148 18.16 29.81 21.81
CA LYS A 148 18.75 31.10 22.17
C LYS A 148 19.72 31.64 21.11
N ASN A 149 20.24 30.76 20.25
CA ASN A 149 21.19 31.07 19.19
C ASN A 149 20.50 31.25 17.83
N GLY A 150 19.16 31.25 17.79
CA GLY A 150 18.37 31.34 16.56
C GLY A 150 18.37 30.05 15.74
N LYS A 151 18.71 28.89 16.32
CA LYS A 151 18.70 27.59 15.64
C LYS A 151 17.44 26.79 15.95
N LEU A 152 16.98 25.93 15.03
CA LEU A 152 15.81 25.08 15.30
C LEU A 152 16.05 24.15 16.49
N LEU A 153 15.13 24.16 17.44
CA LEU A 153 15.17 23.26 18.58
C LEU A 153 15.03 21.80 18.14
N THR A 154 15.85 20.94 18.73
CA THR A 154 15.80 19.47 18.55
C THR A 154 15.22 18.76 19.78
N LYS A 155 15.00 19.52 20.87
CA LYS A 155 14.37 19.05 22.10
C LYS A 155 13.64 20.22 22.76
N TRP A 156 12.41 19.96 23.18
CA TRP A 156 11.69 20.88 24.06
C TRP A 156 12.15 20.69 25.50
N THR A 157 12.65 21.74 26.13
CA THR A 157 13.18 21.68 27.51
C THR A 157 12.45 22.58 28.49
N ASP A 158 11.47 23.35 28.02
CA ASP A 158 10.66 24.21 28.89
C ASP A 158 9.62 23.37 29.65
N VAL A 159 9.28 23.81 30.86
CA VAL A 159 8.27 23.25 31.76
C VAL A 159 6.86 23.49 31.20
N SER A 160 6.71 24.45 30.30
CA SER A 160 5.46 24.73 29.59
C SER A 160 5.03 23.58 28.66
N LYS A 161 3.74 23.58 28.28
CA LYS A 161 3.13 22.57 27.41
C LYS A 161 3.91 22.47 26.09
N SER A 162 4.50 21.30 25.83
CA SER A 162 5.27 21.06 24.61
C SER A 162 4.45 21.37 23.34
N PRO A 163 5.02 22.16 22.40
CA PRO A 163 4.37 22.52 21.15
C PRO A 163 3.97 21.31 20.31
N GLU A 164 2.97 21.52 19.45
CA GLU A 164 2.34 20.44 18.70
C GLU A 164 3.32 19.72 17.77
N ILE A 165 4.25 20.45 17.13
CA ILE A 165 5.25 19.86 16.24
C ILE A 165 6.09 18.77 16.92
N PHE A 166 6.48 18.97 18.18
CA PHE A 166 7.26 17.98 18.95
C PHE A 166 6.44 16.74 19.33
N ARG A 167 5.10 16.79 19.25
CA ARG A 167 4.26 15.61 19.43
C ARG A 167 4.17 14.79 18.14
N MET A 168 4.21 15.46 17.00
CA MET A 168 4.11 14.83 15.68
C MET A 168 5.42 14.16 15.26
N LEU A 169 6.58 14.73 15.62
CA LEU A 169 7.88 14.18 15.24
C LEU A 169 8.23 12.87 15.98
N THR A 170 8.80 11.94 15.23
CA THR A 170 9.35 10.68 15.75
C THR A 170 10.70 10.94 16.43
N PRO A 171 10.90 10.49 17.68
CA PRO A 171 12.17 10.66 18.37
C PRO A 171 13.28 9.82 17.71
N ASN A 172 14.48 10.37 17.64
CA ASN A 172 15.68 9.66 17.22
C ASN A 172 15.95 8.52 18.23
N PRO A 173 16.07 7.25 17.78
CA PRO A 173 16.28 6.13 18.69
C PRO A 173 17.55 6.22 19.54
N LYS A 174 18.55 7.00 19.11
CA LYS A 174 19.85 7.10 19.81
C LYS A 174 19.83 8.03 21.01
N ASP A 175 19.17 9.18 20.90
CA ASP A 175 19.22 10.24 21.91
C ASP A 175 17.84 10.84 22.27
N GLY A 176 16.76 10.30 21.70
CA GLY A 176 15.39 10.70 21.97
C GLY A 176 15.00 12.07 21.41
N LYS A 177 15.89 12.75 20.67
CA LYS A 177 15.62 14.10 20.14
C LYS A 177 14.63 14.06 18.99
N LYS A 178 13.91 15.16 18.83
CA LYS A 178 12.89 15.37 17.81
C LYS A 178 13.28 16.60 17.00
N ASP A 179 14.10 16.36 15.98
CA ASP A 179 14.61 17.41 15.11
C ASP A 179 13.52 17.95 14.18
N GLN A 180 13.21 19.24 14.32
CA GLN A 180 12.23 19.96 13.51
C GLN A 180 12.59 20.01 12.02
N GLY A 181 13.87 19.89 11.66
CA GLY A 181 14.31 19.74 10.27
C GLY A 181 13.72 18.50 9.57
N ASN A 182 13.24 17.52 10.34
CA ASN A 182 12.55 16.32 9.83
C ASN A 182 11.03 16.47 9.65
N ALA A 183 10.45 17.63 9.99
CA ALA A 183 9.02 17.87 9.77
C ALA A 183 8.72 17.85 8.27
N PHE A 184 7.78 17.01 7.86
CA PHE A 184 7.39 16.82 6.47
C PHE A 184 6.34 17.87 6.06
N ILE A 185 6.62 18.61 5.00
CA ILE A 185 5.78 19.67 4.47
C ILE A 185 4.90 19.12 3.33
N ARG A 186 3.62 19.50 3.33
CA ARG A 186 2.73 19.40 2.16
C ARG A 186 2.22 20.77 1.77
N TRP A 187 1.84 20.93 0.50
CA TRP A 187 1.47 22.23 -0.07
C TRP A 187 -0.02 22.33 -0.39
N ASN A 188 -0.61 23.46 -0.02
CA ASN A 188 -1.87 23.94 -0.57
C ASN A 188 -1.56 25.11 -1.50
N VAL A 189 -2.01 25.04 -2.75
CA VAL A 189 -1.83 26.12 -3.72
C VAL A 189 -3.19 26.63 -4.16
N ILE A 190 -3.50 27.88 -3.78
CA ILE A 190 -4.76 28.53 -4.13
C ILE A 190 -4.62 29.14 -5.52
N GLU A 191 -5.44 28.65 -6.45
CA GLU A 191 -5.53 29.14 -7.82
C GLU A 191 -6.96 29.58 -8.14
N THR A 192 -7.10 30.74 -8.76
CA THR A 192 -8.43 31.29 -9.09
C THR A 192 -9.10 30.38 -10.12
N GLY A 193 -10.31 29.89 -9.80
CA GLY A 193 -11.08 29.00 -10.68
C GLY A 193 -10.75 27.51 -10.55
N ASN A 194 -9.77 27.13 -9.72
CA ASN A 194 -9.47 25.74 -9.41
C ASN A 194 -9.85 25.44 -7.93
N PRO A 195 -10.91 24.65 -7.68
CA PRO A 195 -11.36 24.37 -6.31
C PRO A 195 -10.42 23.41 -5.56
N CYS A 196 -9.60 22.64 -6.27
CA CYS A 196 -8.64 21.75 -5.64
C CYS A 196 -7.39 22.57 -5.27
N SER A 197 -7.18 22.89 -3.99
CA SER A 197 -5.93 23.53 -3.54
C SER A 197 -4.85 22.52 -3.15
N ALA A 198 -5.28 21.36 -2.65
CA ALA A 198 -4.43 20.29 -2.14
C ALA A 198 -3.63 19.64 -3.28
N VAL A 199 -2.30 19.79 -3.28
CA VAL A 199 -1.47 19.21 -4.34
C VAL A 199 -1.52 17.67 -4.38
N TRP A 200 -1.84 17.03 -3.25
CA TRP A 200 -1.92 15.57 -3.13
C TRP A 200 -3.23 14.99 -3.67
N GLU A 201 -4.26 15.82 -3.87
CA GLU A 201 -5.56 15.44 -4.43
C GLU A 201 -5.71 15.83 -5.91
N ASP A 202 -4.78 16.66 -6.43
CA ASP A 202 -4.83 17.16 -7.79
C ASP A 202 -4.38 16.11 -8.81
N LEU A 203 -5.35 15.51 -9.51
CA LEU A 203 -5.11 14.49 -10.52
C LEU A 203 -4.31 15.02 -11.72
N SER A 204 -4.46 16.30 -12.08
CA SER A 204 -3.70 16.88 -13.18
C SER A 204 -2.23 17.08 -12.83
N LEU A 205 -1.92 17.40 -11.56
CA LEU A 205 -0.56 17.44 -11.05
C LEU A 205 0.06 16.05 -10.99
N GLN A 206 -0.69 15.04 -10.53
CA GLN A 206 -0.23 13.65 -10.49
C GLN A 206 0.11 13.16 -11.91
N GLU A 207 -0.77 13.41 -12.89
CA GLU A 207 -0.54 13.06 -14.29
C GLU A 207 0.68 13.78 -14.88
N ALA A 208 0.82 15.09 -14.60
CA ALA A 208 1.97 15.87 -15.04
C ALA A 208 3.30 15.28 -14.52
N TRP A 209 3.34 14.82 -13.26
CA TRP A 209 4.52 14.14 -12.74
C TRP A 209 4.74 12.76 -13.38
N ILE A 210 3.68 11.96 -13.56
CA ILE A 210 3.77 10.64 -14.21
C ILE A 210 4.39 10.77 -15.60
N LEU A 211 3.93 11.73 -16.39
CA LEU A 211 4.45 11.98 -17.74
C LEU A 211 5.91 12.45 -17.69
N TYR A 212 6.27 13.34 -16.78
CA TYR A 212 7.66 13.77 -16.60
C TYR A 212 8.58 12.60 -16.24
N ASP A 213 8.21 11.82 -15.23
CA ASP A 213 9.01 10.72 -14.68
C ASP A 213 9.11 9.51 -15.64
N ALA A 214 8.11 9.31 -16.50
CA ALA A 214 8.16 8.34 -17.59
C ALA A 214 9.16 8.74 -18.70
N ASN A 215 9.39 10.04 -18.89
CA ASN A 215 10.30 10.58 -19.90
C ASN A 215 11.72 10.90 -19.35
N ALA A 216 11.94 10.76 -18.04
CA ALA A 216 13.20 11.09 -17.38
C ALA A 216 14.30 9.99 -17.45
N GLY A 217 14.25 9.04 -18.40
CA GLY A 217 15.12 7.85 -18.43
C GLY A 217 15.86 7.59 -19.75
N GLU A 218 17.16 7.26 -19.66
CA GLU A 218 18.09 7.16 -20.81
C GLU A 218 18.46 5.72 -21.24
N LYS A 219 17.79 4.67 -20.74
CA LYS A 219 18.02 3.30 -21.24
C LYS A 219 16.76 2.42 -21.19
N LYS A 220 16.34 1.92 -22.36
CA LYS A 220 15.26 0.94 -22.51
C LYS A 220 15.86 -0.45 -22.74
N ASP A 221 15.24 -1.45 -22.15
CA ASP A 221 15.59 -2.86 -22.33
C ASP A 221 14.32 -3.73 -22.27
N LEU A 222 14.44 -5.02 -22.54
CA LEU A 222 13.32 -5.96 -22.56
C LEU A 222 12.73 -6.12 -21.15
N CYS A 223 11.44 -5.85 -20.99
CA CYS A 223 10.69 -6.25 -19.80
C CYS A 223 10.22 -7.70 -19.95
N MET A 224 10.68 -8.59 -19.08
CA MET A 224 10.32 -10.02 -19.10
C MET A 224 8.86 -10.31 -18.71
N VAL A 225 8.10 -9.30 -18.25
CA VAL A 225 6.67 -9.45 -17.94
C VAL A 225 5.82 -9.14 -19.17
N THR A 226 6.08 -8.03 -19.86
CA THR A 226 5.28 -7.62 -21.03
C THR A 226 5.86 -8.10 -22.36
N GLY A 227 7.16 -8.44 -22.42
CA GLY A 227 7.87 -8.71 -23.66
C GLY A 227 8.26 -7.45 -24.45
N GLU A 228 8.10 -6.25 -23.88
CA GLU A 228 8.32 -4.98 -24.56
C GLU A 228 9.59 -4.25 -24.11
N MET A 229 10.22 -3.49 -25.02
CA MET A 229 11.36 -2.63 -24.73
C MET A 229 10.93 -1.38 -23.97
N SER A 230 11.31 -1.29 -22.69
CA SER A 230 10.83 -0.26 -21.77
C SER A 230 11.91 0.13 -20.74
N VAL A 231 11.70 1.24 -20.03
CA VAL A 231 12.63 1.68 -18.99
C VAL A 231 12.59 0.68 -17.85
N LEU A 232 13.72 0.03 -17.56
CA LEU A 232 13.82 -0.95 -16.49
C LEU A 232 13.78 -0.30 -15.11
N ALA A 233 13.16 -0.99 -14.17
CA ALA A 233 13.16 -0.59 -12.77
C ALA A 233 14.54 -0.83 -12.15
N ILE A 234 15.02 0.14 -11.38
CA ILE A 234 16.26 -0.03 -10.60
C ILE A 234 15.95 -0.67 -9.24
N ASN A 235 14.77 -0.37 -8.67
CA ASN A 235 14.35 -0.90 -7.39
C ASN A 235 12.88 -1.30 -7.41
N HIS A 236 12.57 -2.40 -6.73
CA HIS A 236 11.20 -2.83 -6.50
C HIS A 236 10.62 -2.28 -5.19
N PRO A 237 9.30 -2.00 -5.14
CA PRO A 237 8.63 -1.52 -3.94
C PRO A 237 8.78 -2.43 -2.71
N LYS A 238 8.74 -1.81 -1.53
CA LYS A 238 8.61 -2.44 -0.20
C LYS A 238 7.23 -2.08 0.38
N ARG A 239 6.95 -2.44 1.64
CA ARG A 239 5.68 -2.12 2.33
C ARG A 239 4.47 -2.79 1.68
N ILE A 240 4.61 -4.05 1.28
CA ILE A 240 3.57 -4.78 0.54
C ILE A 240 2.39 -5.12 1.46
N ARG A 241 2.66 -5.64 2.66
CA ARG A 241 1.59 -6.03 3.61
C ARG A 241 1.08 -4.86 4.45
N HIS A 242 1.98 -3.98 4.89
CA HIS A 242 1.67 -2.79 5.70
C HIS A 242 2.82 -1.77 5.63
N SER A 243 2.59 -0.55 6.14
CA SER A 243 3.53 0.58 6.06
C SER A 243 4.89 0.38 6.75
N GLY A 244 4.94 -0.51 7.73
CA GLY A 244 6.15 -0.91 8.47
C GLY A 244 6.93 -2.06 7.83
N ASP A 245 6.37 -2.71 6.79
CA ASP A 245 6.96 -3.92 6.20
C ASP A 245 8.17 -3.57 5.32
N GLY A 246 9.33 -4.08 5.70
CA GLY A 246 10.59 -3.89 4.98
C GLY A 246 10.83 -4.91 3.87
N ALA A 247 10.03 -5.97 3.82
CA ALA A 247 10.25 -7.08 2.91
C ALA A 247 9.90 -6.73 1.46
N LYS A 248 10.64 -7.33 0.52
CA LYS A 248 10.41 -7.20 -0.92
C LYS A 248 10.21 -8.57 -1.56
N LEU A 249 9.37 -8.63 -2.60
CA LEU A 249 9.22 -9.81 -3.46
C LEU A 249 10.41 -9.98 -4.42
N ILE A 250 11.00 -8.87 -4.85
CA ILE A 250 12.15 -8.85 -5.75
C ILE A 250 13.23 -7.94 -5.16
N SER A 251 14.44 -8.47 -4.98
CA SER A 251 15.59 -7.73 -4.47
C SER A 251 16.89 -8.22 -5.10
N SER A 252 17.64 -7.32 -5.72
CA SER A 252 18.98 -7.59 -6.28
C SER A 252 20.09 -6.77 -5.58
N ASN A 253 19.79 -6.14 -4.43
CA ASN A 253 20.66 -5.18 -3.77
C ASN A 253 21.75 -5.78 -2.86
N ASP A 254 22.07 -7.07 -3.03
CA ASP A 254 23.08 -7.76 -2.24
C ASP A 254 24.29 -8.08 -3.11
N GLY A 255 25.27 -7.18 -3.07
CA GLY A 255 26.58 -7.38 -3.70
C GLY A 255 27.51 -8.31 -2.92
N SER A 256 27.09 -8.78 -1.73
CA SER A 256 27.86 -9.67 -0.85
C SER A 256 27.27 -11.09 -0.82
N GLY A 257 27.96 -12.07 -1.40
CA GLY A 257 27.54 -13.48 -1.41
C GLY A 257 27.24 -14.04 -2.80
N PHE A 258 26.51 -15.17 -2.86
CA PHE A 258 26.23 -15.94 -4.08
C PHE A 258 24.90 -15.57 -4.78
N THR A 259 24.26 -14.44 -4.46
CA THR A 259 22.92 -14.09 -4.97
C THR A 259 22.84 -14.12 -6.51
N PHE A 260 23.90 -13.68 -7.20
CA PHE A 260 24.05 -13.78 -8.66
C PHE A 260 25.50 -13.86 -9.16
N ARG A 261 26.50 -13.72 -8.27
CA ARG A 261 27.93 -13.74 -8.62
C ARG A 261 28.34 -15.10 -9.20
N GLY A 262 28.92 -15.09 -10.39
CA GLY A 262 29.40 -16.28 -11.10
C GLY A 262 28.40 -16.91 -12.08
N ARG A 263 27.14 -16.47 -12.10
CA ARG A 263 26.14 -16.85 -13.12
C ARG A 263 25.85 -15.75 -14.13
N PHE A 264 25.85 -14.50 -13.65
CA PHE A 264 25.60 -13.32 -14.47
C PHE A 264 26.83 -12.40 -14.44
N THR A 265 27.00 -11.67 -15.54
CA THR A 265 28.12 -10.74 -15.76
C THR A 265 27.82 -9.32 -15.30
N ASP A 266 26.55 -9.01 -15.04
CA ASP A 266 26.14 -7.71 -14.55
C ASP A 266 26.05 -7.67 -13.01
N ASP A 267 26.25 -6.49 -12.43
CA ASP A 267 26.14 -6.23 -10.99
C ASP A 267 24.74 -5.75 -10.56
N THR A 268 23.81 -5.60 -11.53
CA THR A 268 22.47 -5.08 -11.31
C THR A 268 21.40 -6.17 -11.09
N GLY A 269 21.72 -7.41 -11.47
CA GLY A 269 20.78 -8.54 -11.50
C GLY A 269 19.80 -8.51 -12.69
N GLN A 270 19.97 -7.57 -13.63
CA GLN A 270 19.09 -7.40 -14.78
C GLN A 270 19.16 -8.58 -15.75
N GLN A 271 20.31 -9.26 -15.86
CA GLN A 271 20.41 -10.47 -16.69
C GLN A 271 19.58 -11.64 -16.13
N ALA A 272 19.28 -11.64 -14.82
CA ALA A 272 18.45 -12.66 -14.19
C ALA A 272 16.96 -12.36 -14.35
N CYS A 273 16.56 -11.10 -14.13
CA CYS A 273 15.17 -10.68 -14.14
C CYS A 273 15.07 -9.18 -14.45
N SER A 274 14.67 -8.82 -15.68
CA SER A 274 14.44 -7.44 -16.08
C SER A 274 12.95 -7.11 -16.09
N ILE A 275 12.54 -6.13 -15.28
CA ILE A 275 11.15 -5.69 -15.16
C ILE A 275 11.10 -4.19 -15.36
N SER A 276 10.12 -3.70 -16.11
CA SER A 276 9.96 -2.27 -16.34
C SER A 276 9.51 -1.54 -15.09
N LYS A 277 9.89 -0.26 -15.02
CA LYS A 277 9.45 0.68 -13.98
C LYS A 277 7.93 0.81 -13.91
N ASP A 278 7.26 0.76 -15.07
CA ASP A 278 5.80 0.78 -15.16
C ASP A 278 5.18 -0.47 -14.54
N VAL A 279 5.63 -1.65 -14.98
CA VAL A 279 5.09 -2.94 -14.53
C VAL A 279 5.26 -3.11 -13.03
N THR A 280 6.47 -2.86 -12.51
CA THR A 280 6.70 -3.07 -11.07
C THR A 280 5.85 -2.15 -10.22
N GLN A 281 5.63 -0.90 -10.61
CA GLN A 281 4.85 0.03 -9.81
C GLN A 281 3.37 -0.34 -9.84
N LYS A 282 2.81 -0.57 -11.03
CA LYS A 282 1.40 -0.98 -11.17
C LYS A 282 1.10 -2.28 -10.43
N ALA A 283 1.92 -3.30 -10.61
CA ALA A 283 1.69 -4.59 -9.98
C ALA A 283 1.77 -4.53 -8.44
N HIS A 284 2.75 -3.80 -7.88
CA HIS A 284 2.85 -3.68 -6.42
C HIS A 284 1.77 -2.76 -5.84
N ASN A 285 1.37 -1.70 -6.55
CA ASN A 285 0.25 -0.85 -6.13
C ASN A 285 -1.07 -1.64 -6.11
N ALA A 286 -1.31 -2.47 -7.13
CA ALA A 286 -2.46 -3.37 -7.14
C ALA A 286 -2.41 -4.37 -5.97
N LEU A 287 -1.25 -4.96 -5.70
CA LEU A 287 -1.12 -5.91 -4.59
C LEU A 287 -1.38 -5.26 -3.23
N GLN A 288 -0.80 -4.08 -2.95
CA GLN A 288 -1.03 -3.34 -1.72
C GLN A 288 -2.51 -2.99 -1.54
N TRP A 289 -3.16 -2.54 -2.62
CA TRP A 289 -4.57 -2.22 -2.64
C TRP A 289 -5.46 -3.45 -2.39
N LEU A 290 -5.18 -4.57 -3.07
CA LEU A 290 -5.89 -5.83 -2.86
C LEU A 290 -5.72 -6.33 -1.42
N ILE A 291 -4.52 -6.23 -0.85
CA ILE A 291 -4.27 -6.63 0.54
C ILE A 291 -5.11 -5.80 1.50
N LYS A 292 -5.07 -4.47 1.37
CA LYS A 292 -5.85 -3.56 2.22
C LYS A 292 -7.36 -3.80 2.09
N ARG A 293 -7.82 -4.14 0.88
CA ARG A 293 -9.24 -4.28 0.56
C ARG A 293 -9.85 -5.61 1.01
N GLN A 294 -9.14 -6.73 0.83
CA GLN A 294 -9.78 -8.05 0.91
C GLN A 294 -8.85 -9.21 1.29
N ALA A 295 -7.63 -8.97 1.76
CA ALA A 295 -6.79 -10.09 2.18
C ALA A 295 -7.27 -10.71 3.50
N TYR A 296 -7.07 -12.02 3.58
CA TYR A 296 -7.06 -12.74 4.84
C TYR A 296 -5.69 -12.57 5.51
N HIS A 297 -5.70 -12.05 6.73
CA HIS A 297 -4.51 -11.82 7.54
C HIS A 297 -4.39 -12.88 8.64
N ASN A 298 -3.24 -13.53 8.71
CA ASN A 298 -2.88 -14.47 9.76
C ASN A 298 -1.45 -14.19 10.23
N ASP A 299 -1.33 -13.17 11.08
CA ASP A 299 -0.04 -12.58 11.49
C ASP A 299 0.72 -12.04 10.26
N ASP A 300 1.95 -12.50 10.04
CA ASP A 300 2.76 -12.13 8.87
C ASP A 300 2.32 -12.85 7.57
N GLN A 301 1.50 -13.90 7.66
CA GLN A 301 0.95 -14.59 6.50
C GLN A 301 -0.24 -13.79 5.97
N VAL A 302 -0.22 -13.49 4.67
CA VAL A 302 -1.30 -12.77 3.98
C VAL A 302 -1.74 -13.61 2.79
N ILE A 303 -3.03 -13.90 2.69
CA ILE A 303 -3.58 -14.62 1.54
C ILE A 303 -4.66 -13.74 0.92
N VAL A 304 -4.52 -13.47 -0.36
CA VAL A 304 -5.45 -12.63 -1.10
C VAL A 304 -5.95 -13.38 -2.32
N SER A 305 -7.26 -13.31 -2.56
CA SER A 305 -7.90 -13.86 -3.75
C SER A 305 -8.67 -12.74 -4.44
N TRP A 306 -8.65 -12.65 -5.78
CA TRP A 306 -9.34 -11.58 -6.50
C TRP A 306 -9.66 -11.96 -7.95
N ALA A 307 -10.69 -11.33 -8.52
CA ALA A 307 -10.95 -11.35 -9.95
C ALA A 307 -10.12 -10.26 -10.64
N ILE A 308 -9.47 -10.57 -11.77
CA ILE A 308 -8.62 -9.59 -12.48
C ILE A 308 -9.41 -8.37 -12.96
N GLY A 309 -10.71 -8.50 -13.24
CA GLY A 309 -11.59 -7.38 -13.57
C GLY A 309 -12.02 -6.54 -12.36
N GLY A 310 -11.62 -6.92 -11.15
CA GLY A 310 -11.98 -6.21 -9.91
C GLY A 310 -13.35 -6.59 -9.35
N HIS A 311 -14.07 -7.53 -9.97
CA HIS A 311 -15.36 -8.02 -9.49
C HIS A 311 -15.26 -8.63 -8.09
N GLN A 312 -16.35 -8.47 -7.33
CA GLN A 312 -16.45 -9.04 -5.99
C GLN A 312 -16.54 -10.57 -6.09
N ILE A 313 -15.67 -11.25 -5.35
CA ILE A 313 -15.68 -12.70 -5.21
C ILE A 313 -16.09 -13.10 -3.78
N PRO A 314 -16.60 -14.33 -3.57
CA PRO A 314 -16.76 -14.86 -2.22
C PRO A 314 -15.43 -14.89 -1.45
N ASP A 315 -15.49 -14.61 -0.15
CA ASP A 315 -14.33 -14.77 0.74
C ASP A 315 -13.99 -16.27 0.90
N LEU A 316 -12.77 -16.63 0.49
CA LEU A 316 -12.23 -17.98 0.53
C LEU A 316 -12.11 -18.55 1.96
N PHE A 317 -11.99 -17.69 2.97
CA PHE A 317 -11.74 -18.07 4.37
C PHE A 317 -12.96 -17.92 5.26
N CYS A 318 -14.10 -17.49 4.73
CA CYS A 318 -15.31 -17.35 5.52
C CYS A 318 -15.93 -18.73 5.81
N ASN A 319 -16.55 -18.87 6.98
CA ASN A 319 -17.43 -20.00 7.25
C ASN A 319 -18.77 -19.80 6.52
N SER A 320 -19.56 -20.86 6.40
CA SER A 320 -20.81 -20.78 5.63
C SER A 320 -21.86 -19.86 6.29
N TYR A 321 -21.79 -19.67 7.61
CA TYR A 321 -22.68 -18.75 8.31
C TYR A 321 -22.42 -17.30 7.84
N SER A 322 -21.16 -16.86 7.87
CA SER A 322 -20.73 -15.55 7.38
C SER A 322 -21.00 -15.36 5.89
N LEU A 323 -20.80 -16.41 5.08
CA LEU A 323 -21.14 -16.40 3.65
C LEU A 323 -22.61 -16.05 3.42
N PHE A 324 -23.51 -16.51 4.29
CA PHE A 324 -24.95 -16.26 4.19
C PHE A 324 -25.34 -14.92 4.83
N SER A 325 -24.74 -14.54 5.96
CA SER A 325 -25.04 -13.27 6.64
C SER A 325 -24.66 -12.02 5.83
N GLY A 326 -23.79 -12.15 4.83
CA GLY A 326 -23.50 -11.09 3.85
C GLY A 326 -24.56 -10.91 2.76
N SER A 327 -25.52 -11.83 2.66
CA SER A 327 -26.75 -11.64 1.88
C SER A 327 -27.80 -10.97 2.78
N ASN A 328 -28.64 -10.07 2.25
CA ASN A 328 -29.65 -9.30 3.00
C ASN A 328 -30.75 -10.14 3.71
N GLU A 329 -30.51 -11.42 4.01
CA GLU A 329 -31.43 -12.30 4.71
C GLU A 329 -31.16 -12.24 6.22
N THR A 330 -32.10 -11.66 6.96
CA THR A 330 -32.08 -11.61 8.42
C THR A 330 -32.20 -13.02 8.99
N TYR A 331 -31.20 -13.45 9.76
CA TYR A 331 -31.20 -14.74 10.44
C TYR A 331 -32.15 -14.71 11.64
N SER A 332 -33.21 -15.51 11.61
CA SER A 332 -33.87 -15.96 12.84
C SER A 332 -33.21 -17.28 13.25
N ALA A 333 -32.44 -17.26 14.33
CA ALA A 333 -31.99 -18.49 14.98
C ALA A 333 -33.23 -19.36 15.23
N SER A 334 -33.24 -20.55 14.64
CA SER A 334 -34.29 -21.54 14.88
C SER A 334 -34.36 -21.77 16.38
N LYS A 335 -35.48 -21.41 17.00
CA LYS A 335 -35.76 -21.83 18.38
C LYS A 335 -35.86 -23.36 18.37
N GLU A 336 -35.38 -23.98 19.44
CA GLU A 336 -35.62 -25.40 19.71
C GLU A 336 -37.11 -25.70 19.53
N GLY A 337 -37.46 -26.44 18.48
CA GLY A 337 -38.85 -26.85 18.21
C GLY A 337 -39.31 -26.75 16.75
N ASP A 338 -38.61 -26.02 15.87
CA ASP A 338 -39.02 -25.96 14.47
C ASP A 338 -38.60 -27.22 13.70
N THR A 339 -39.61 -27.99 13.29
CA THR A 339 -39.63 -29.15 12.38
C THR A 339 -38.26 -29.65 11.87
N VAL A 340 -37.94 -30.88 12.26
CA VAL A 340 -36.88 -31.76 11.73
C VAL A 340 -37.15 -32.10 10.25
N GLY A 341 -37.12 -31.08 9.39
CA GLY A 341 -37.33 -31.15 7.95
C GLY A 341 -36.08 -30.64 7.24
N ASP A 342 -35.27 -31.58 6.76
CA ASP A 342 -34.10 -31.45 5.89
C ASP A 342 -33.23 -30.18 6.04
N VAL A 343 -32.56 -30.08 7.19
CA VAL A 343 -31.53 -29.07 7.47
C VAL A 343 -30.46 -29.05 6.36
N GLY A 344 -30.14 -30.21 5.77
CA GLY A 344 -29.20 -30.34 4.65
C GLY A 344 -29.69 -29.68 3.37
N GLN A 345 -30.94 -29.94 2.97
CA GLN A 345 -31.56 -29.30 1.80
C GLN A 345 -31.66 -27.79 1.96
N SER A 346 -32.07 -27.30 3.13
CA SER A 346 -32.16 -25.86 3.39
C SER A 346 -30.79 -25.16 3.33
N PHE A 347 -29.73 -25.83 3.81
CA PHE A 347 -28.35 -25.37 3.65
C PHE A 347 -27.93 -25.35 2.17
N ALA A 348 -28.09 -26.47 1.46
CA ALA A 348 -27.68 -26.60 0.07
C ALA A 348 -28.38 -25.59 -0.87
N LEU A 349 -29.68 -25.33 -0.66
CA LEU A 349 -30.42 -24.33 -1.42
C LEU A 349 -29.87 -22.91 -1.18
N ARG A 350 -29.56 -22.57 0.07
CA ARG A 350 -28.98 -21.26 0.42
C ARG A 350 -27.59 -21.09 -0.17
N LEU A 351 -26.73 -22.12 -0.06
CA LEU A 351 -25.41 -22.08 -0.66
C LEU A 351 -25.46 -21.91 -2.17
N ARG A 352 -26.31 -22.68 -2.87
CA ARG A 352 -26.50 -22.54 -4.31
C ARG A 352 -26.98 -21.14 -4.70
N LYS A 353 -27.91 -20.55 -3.93
CA LYS A 353 -28.40 -19.19 -4.16
C LYS A 353 -27.30 -18.14 -3.94
N ALA A 354 -26.53 -18.26 -2.87
CA ALA A 354 -25.40 -17.38 -2.58
C ALA A 354 -24.35 -17.42 -3.70
N ILE A 355 -23.91 -18.62 -4.08
CA ILE A 355 -22.94 -18.83 -5.17
C ILE A 355 -23.50 -18.37 -6.52
N ALA A 356 -24.78 -18.60 -6.81
CA ALA A 356 -25.43 -18.10 -8.01
C ALA A 356 -25.43 -16.56 -8.09
N GLY A 357 -25.56 -15.87 -6.95
CA GLY A 357 -25.45 -14.42 -6.87
C GLY A 357 -24.07 -13.89 -7.29
N TYR A 358 -22.99 -14.62 -6.97
CA TYR A 358 -21.64 -14.30 -7.45
C TYR A 358 -21.45 -14.69 -8.92
N ARG A 359 -21.98 -15.85 -9.34
CA ARG A 359 -21.94 -16.29 -10.74
C ARG A 359 -22.65 -15.31 -11.69
N ALA A 360 -23.66 -14.59 -11.21
CA ALA A 360 -24.32 -13.53 -11.98
C ALA A 360 -23.44 -12.28 -12.22
N LYS A 361 -22.34 -12.13 -11.47
CA LYS A 361 -21.46 -10.94 -11.51
C LYS A 361 -20.04 -11.23 -12.04
N ILE A 362 -19.65 -12.50 -12.09
CA ILE A 362 -18.32 -12.95 -12.51
C ILE A 362 -18.52 -13.74 -13.80
N ASP A 363 -17.80 -13.36 -14.86
CA ASP A 363 -17.84 -14.13 -16.11
C ASP A 363 -17.18 -15.50 -15.91
N ASP A 364 -17.75 -16.55 -16.52
CA ASP A 364 -17.24 -17.92 -16.36
C ASP A 364 -15.78 -18.06 -16.81
N THR A 365 -15.32 -17.22 -17.73
CA THR A 365 -13.96 -17.18 -18.26
C THR A 365 -13.05 -16.18 -17.54
N GLU A 366 -13.58 -15.37 -16.63
CA GLU A 366 -12.79 -14.41 -15.86
C GLU A 366 -11.72 -15.15 -15.04
N ASN A 367 -10.52 -14.57 -14.98
CA ASN A 367 -9.44 -15.15 -14.19
C ASN A 367 -9.59 -14.71 -12.73
N ILE A 368 -9.63 -15.69 -11.84
CA ILE A 368 -9.52 -15.53 -10.40
C ILE A 368 -8.11 -15.94 -10.00
N VAL A 369 -7.43 -15.09 -9.25
CA VAL A 369 -6.10 -15.36 -8.72
C VAL A 369 -6.19 -15.57 -7.22
N VAL A 370 -5.46 -16.56 -6.70
CA VAL A 370 -5.24 -16.75 -5.26
C VAL A 370 -3.74 -16.71 -5.00
N MET A 371 -3.32 -15.83 -4.11
CA MET A 371 -1.91 -15.58 -3.81
C MET A 371 -1.68 -15.58 -2.30
N GLY A 372 -0.80 -16.46 -1.83
CA GLY A 372 -0.28 -16.50 -0.47
C GLY A 372 1.09 -15.85 -0.38
N LEU A 373 1.26 -14.98 0.61
CA LEU A 373 2.49 -14.23 0.89
C LEU A 373 2.95 -14.49 2.32
N ASP A 374 4.25 -14.67 2.47
CA ASP A 374 4.85 -14.80 3.78
C ASP A 374 6.31 -14.37 3.79
N SER A 375 6.87 -14.06 4.95
CA SER A 375 8.28 -13.68 5.09
C SER A 375 8.97 -14.51 6.17
N ALA A 376 10.00 -15.26 5.79
CA ALA A 376 10.91 -15.89 6.75
C ALA A 376 11.93 -14.90 7.34
N THR A 377 12.15 -13.74 6.68
CA THR A 377 13.08 -12.69 7.12
C THR A 377 12.46 -11.30 6.95
N PRO A 378 12.89 -10.29 7.71
CA PRO A 378 12.36 -8.92 7.58
C PRO A 378 12.62 -8.24 6.23
N GLY A 379 13.53 -8.79 5.40
CA GLY A 379 13.96 -8.17 4.14
C GLY A 379 13.44 -8.85 2.87
N ARG A 380 12.97 -10.11 2.95
CA ARG A 380 12.57 -10.91 1.78
C ARG A 380 11.21 -11.56 2.02
N MET A 381 10.34 -11.42 1.02
CA MET A 381 9.00 -12.00 0.99
C MET A 381 8.95 -13.13 -0.04
N ALA A 382 8.29 -14.23 0.33
CA ALA A 382 8.03 -15.37 -0.52
C ALA A 382 6.55 -15.38 -0.94
N ILE A 383 6.33 -15.86 -2.16
CA ILE A 383 5.01 -16.28 -2.62
C ILE A 383 4.88 -17.75 -2.23
N THR A 384 4.13 -18.03 -1.16
CA THR A 384 3.97 -19.40 -0.63
C THR A 384 2.91 -20.20 -1.37
N PHE A 385 1.95 -19.50 -1.99
CA PHE A 385 0.90 -20.11 -2.78
C PHE A 385 0.54 -19.22 -3.96
N PHE A 386 0.31 -19.82 -5.13
CA PHE A 386 -0.17 -19.09 -6.30
C PHE A 386 -1.00 -20.00 -7.20
N ARG A 387 -2.23 -19.57 -7.48
CA ARG A 387 -3.16 -20.23 -8.40
C ARG A 387 -3.90 -19.22 -9.25
N GLU A 388 -4.11 -19.61 -10.50
CA GLU A 388 -5.00 -18.95 -11.45
C GLU A 388 -6.09 -19.95 -11.79
N LEU A 389 -7.34 -19.51 -11.67
CA LEU A 389 -8.53 -20.33 -11.89
C LEU A 389 -9.49 -19.55 -12.78
N ARG A 390 -10.36 -20.26 -13.50
CA ARG A 390 -11.52 -19.62 -14.12
C ARG A 390 -12.58 -19.31 -13.05
N GLY A 391 -13.36 -18.26 -13.22
CA GLY A 391 -14.43 -17.87 -12.30
C GLY A 391 -15.40 -19.02 -12.02
N SER A 392 -15.81 -19.72 -13.08
CA SER A 392 -16.62 -20.94 -13.02
C SER A 392 -16.01 -22.03 -12.13
N GLU A 393 -14.72 -22.31 -12.32
CA GLU A 393 -13.96 -23.30 -11.56
C GLU A 393 -13.79 -22.90 -10.09
N PHE A 394 -13.42 -21.65 -9.82
CA PHE A 394 -13.28 -21.11 -8.47
C PHE A 394 -14.58 -21.25 -7.68
N LEU A 395 -15.71 -20.79 -8.25
CA LEU A 395 -17.02 -20.87 -7.61
C LEU A 395 -17.47 -22.31 -7.39
N ALA A 396 -17.22 -23.22 -8.35
CA ALA A 396 -17.56 -24.62 -8.21
C ALA A 396 -16.76 -25.31 -7.10
N ARG A 397 -15.44 -25.06 -7.02
CA ARG A 397 -14.58 -25.63 -5.97
C ARG A 397 -14.94 -25.09 -4.60
N LEU A 398 -15.22 -23.79 -4.48
CA LEU A 398 -15.67 -23.21 -3.23
C LEU A 398 -17.02 -23.77 -2.79
N GLN A 399 -18.00 -23.86 -3.69
CA GLN A 399 -19.29 -24.49 -3.37
C GLN A 399 -19.08 -25.94 -2.89
N SER A 400 -18.25 -26.70 -3.60
CA SER A 400 -17.93 -28.08 -3.22
C SER A 400 -17.29 -28.18 -1.83
N TRP A 401 -16.42 -27.24 -1.47
CA TRP A 401 -15.85 -27.17 -0.12
C TRP A 401 -16.94 -26.96 0.93
N HIS A 402 -17.80 -25.97 0.73
CA HIS A 402 -18.89 -25.67 1.66
C HIS A 402 -19.94 -26.79 1.76
N ASP A 403 -20.20 -27.50 0.67
CA ASP A 403 -21.11 -28.65 0.62
C ASP A 403 -20.53 -29.88 1.32
N GLN A 404 -19.25 -30.22 1.08
CA GLN A 404 -18.66 -31.47 1.57
C GLN A 404 -18.21 -31.43 3.04
N TYR A 405 -17.79 -30.27 3.51
CA TYR A 405 -17.19 -30.13 4.85
C TYR A 405 -18.12 -29.46 5.86
N ALA A 406 -19.44 -29.56 5.62
CA ALA A 406 -20.45 -29.05 6.53
C ALA A 406 -20.63 -29.95 7.76
N TRP A 407 -20.58 -29.35 8.95
CA TRP A 407 -20.89 -30.03 10.21
C TRP A 407 -21.61 -29.11 11.21
N PRO A 408 -22.25 -29.64 12.27
CA PRO A 408 -22.86 -28.83 13.32
C PRO A 408 -21.83 -28.03 14.10
N GLN A 409 -21.97 -26.71 14.11
CA GLN A 409 -21.09 -25.76 14.81
C GLN A 409 -21.88 -25.00 15.87
N ILE A 410 -21.23 -24.74 17.02
CA ILE A 410 -21.77 -23.95 18.12
C ILE A 410 -20.91 -22.69 18.24
N PHE A 411 -21.42 -21.57 17.73
CA PHE A 411 -20.72 -20.27 17.82
C PHE A 411 -21.00 -19.58 19.16
N SER A 412 -22.19 -19.78 19.72
CA SER A 412 -22.57 -19.31 21.05
C SER A 412 -23.67 -20.20 21.64
N LYS A 413 -24.09 -19.96 22.89
CA LYS A 413 -25.23 -20.67 23.50
C LYS A 413 -26.51 -20.60 22.64
N GLU A 414 -26.66 -19.50 21.89
CA GLU A 414 -27.86 -19.18 21.10
C GLU A 414 -27.65 -19.39 19.59
N ILE A 415 -26.41 -19.55 19.13
CA ILE A 415 -26.07 -19.67 17.70
C ILE A 415 -25.51 -21.06 17.43
N HIS A 416 -26.39 -21.91 16.90
CA HIS A 416 -26.10 -23.23 16.38
C HIS A 416 -26.31 -23.19 14.87
N PHE A 417 -25.36 -23.71 14.11
CA PHE A 417 -25.41 -23.64 12.66
C PHE A 417 -24.73 -24.84 12.01
N VAL A 418 -25.35 -25.41 10.99
CA VAL A 418 -24.76 -26.48 10.18
C VAL A 418 -24.19 -25.88 8.90
N GLY A 419 -22.90 -26.04 8.68
CA GLY A 419 -22.20 -25.60 7.47
C GLY A 419 -20.71 -25.82 7.57
N ALA A 420 -19.96 -25.50 6.52
CA ALA A 420 -18.51 -25.60 6.56
C ALA A 420 -17.90 -24.50 7.46
N PRO A 421 -16.91 -24.86 8.32
CA PRO A 421 -16.17 -23.94 9.18
C PRO A 421 -15.16 -23.09 8.38
N SER A 422 -14.64 -22.03 8.98
CA SER A 422 -13.47 -21.34 8.44
C SER A 422 -12.20 -22.16 8.68
N PRO A 423 -11.10 -21.95 7.93
CA PRO A 423 -9.82 -22.60 8.21
C PRO A 423 -9.29 -22.33 9.62
N ASN A 424 -9.62 -21.16 10.20
CA ASN A 424 -9.31 -20.84 11.60
C ASN A 424 -10.13 -21.70 12.58
N ASP A 425 -11.42 -21.85 12.34
CA ASP A 425 -12.30 -22.69 13.17
C ASP A 425 -11.82 -24.15 13.14
N ILE A 426 -11.38 -24.65 11.97
CA ILE A 426 -10.77 -25.99 11.84
C ILE A 426 -9.51 -26.09 12.69
N ALA A 427 -8.61 -25.10 12.63
CA ALA A 427 -7.36 -25.10 13.39
C ALA A 427 -7.62 -25.08 14.90
N GLU A 428 -8.58 -24.27 15.36
CA GLU A 428 -8.95 -24.20 16.78
C GLU A 428 -9.68 -25.45 17.27
N ALA A 429 -10.53 -26.06 16.44
CA ALA A 429 -11.17 -27.33 16.76
C ALA A 429 -10.16 -28.49 16.87
N ALA A 430 -9.16 -28.52 15.98
CA ALA A 430 -8.15 -29.58 15.95
C ALA A 430 -7.10 -29.47 17.07
N TYR A 431 -6.66 -28.24 17.40
CA TYR A 431 -5.52 -28.00 18.30
C TYR A 431 -5.87 -27.25 19.59
N GLY A 432 -7.13 -26.83 19.75
CA GLY A 432 -7.61 -26.05 20.90
C GLY A 432 -7.52 -24.54 20.69
N SER A 433 -8.25 -23.79 21.52
CA SER A 433 -8.40 -22.33 21.40
C SER A 433 -7.12 -21.52 21.69
N ARG A 434 -6.12 -22.15 22.31
CA ARG A 434 -4.81 -21.54 22.61
C ARG A 434 -3.70 -22.07 21.70
N LEU A 435 -3.98 -22.28 20.42
CA LEU A 435 -2.94 -22.72 19.49
C LEU A 435 -1.89 -21.64 19.22
N ASP A 436 -0.64 -22.08 19.07
CA ASP A 436 0.47 -21.22 18.66
C ASP A 436 0.27 -20.67 17.23
N LYS A 437 0.75 -19.44 17.00
CA LYS A 437 0.63 -18.75 15.71
C LYS A 437 1.25 -19.54 14.55
N LYS A 438 2.39 -20.20 14.76
CA LYS A 438 3.06 -20.98 13.71
C LYS A 438 2.24 -22.21 13.33
N LEU A 439 1.63 -22.85 14.32
CA LEU A 439 0.76 -23.99 14.07
C LEU A 439 -0.49 -23.56 13.29
N ARG A 440 -1.13 -22.45 13.69
CA ARG A 440 -2.29 -21.88 12.98
C ARG A 440 -1.97 -21.62 11.51
N LYS A 441 -0.86 -20.95 11.26
CA LYS A 441 -0.34 -20.65 9.93
C LYS A 441 -0.12 -21.89 9.08
N SER A 442 0.57 -22.90 9.64
CA SER A 442 0.80 -24.18 8.97
C SER A 442 -0.50 -24.92 8.64
N THR A 443 -1.49 -24.89 9.56
CA THR A 443 -2.80 -25.50 9.33
C THR A 443 -3.57 -24.80 8.22
N VAL A 444 -3.65 -23.47 8.24
CA VAL A 444 -4.33 -22.69 7.19
C VAL A 444 -3.65 -22.90 5.84
N GLU A 445 -2.32 -22.91 5.80
CA GLU A 445 -1.54 -23.17 4.58
C GLU A 445 -1.78 -24.57 4.02
N ARG A 446 -1.94 -25.58 4.89
CA ARG A 446 -2.29 -26.97 4.51
C ARG A 446 -3.72 -27.10 3.97
N LEU A 447 -4.66 -26.29 4.48
CA LEU A 447 -6.06 -26.32 4.05
C LEU A 447 -6.29 -25.54 2.74
N LEU A 448 -5.43 -24.57 2.43
CA LEU A 448 -5.59 -23.73 1.25
C LEU A 448 -5.67 -24.54 -0.07
N PRO A 449 -4.81 -25.53 -0.35
CA PRO A 449 -4.98 -26.40 -1.51
C PRO A 449 -6.24 -27.28 -1.46
N CYS A 450 -6.79 -27.59 -0.29
CA CYS A 450 -8.04 -28.34 -0.19
C CYS A 450 -9.22 -27.51 -0.69
N ILE A 451 -9.23 -26.23 -0.35
CA ILE A 451 -10.29 -25.29 -0.76
C ILE A 451 -10.11 -24.91 -2.24
N VAL A 452 -8.89 -24.52 -2.62
CA VAL A 452 -8.60 -23.93 -3.94
C VAL A 452 -8.36 -24.99 -5.00
N ASP A 453 -7.65 -26.08 -4.68
CA ASP A 453 -7.27 -27.14 -5.62
C ASP A 453 -8.13 -28.41 -5.50
N ALA A 454 -9.15 -28.40 -4.62
CA ALA A 454 -9.98 -29.58 -4.31
C ALA A 454 -9.15 -30.81 -3.86
N GLN A 455 -7.99 -30.58 -3.23
CA GLN A 455 -7.18 -31.65 -2.67
C GLN A 455 -7.85 -32.28 -1.44
N ARG A 456 -7.52 -33.55 -1.17
CA ARG A 456 -7.98 -34.24 0.03
C ARG A 456 -7.46 -33.54 1.29
N ILE A 457 -8.25 -33.55 2.35
CA ILE A 457 -7.82 -33.00 3.64
C ILE A 457 -6.59 -33.78 4.16
N PRO A 458 -5.53 -33.08 4.59
CA PRO A 458 -4.27 -33.65 5.08
C PRO A 458 -4.31 -34.38 6.43
#